data_AF-A0A3C2D871-F1
#
_entry.id   AF-A0A3C2D871-F1
#
_cell.length_a   1.000
_cell.length_b   1.000
_cell.length_c   1.000
_cell.angle_alpha   90.00
_cell.angle_beta   90.00
_cell.angle_gamma   90.00
#
_symmetry.space_group_name_H-M   'P 1'
#
loop_
_entity.id
_entity.type
_entity.pdbx_description
1 polymer ?
#
loop_
_entity_poly.entity_id
_entity_poly.type
_entity_poly.pdbx_seq_one_letter_code
_entity_poly.pdbx_strand_id
1 'polypeptide(L)' 'MNIFVGSLPFKIEESELQEIFEEYGEVTSVKIITDRATGRSKG' A
#
# COMPACT_ATOMS: atom_id res chain seq x y z
N MET A 1 -10.97 -6.92 -9.74
CA MET A 1 -10.46 -5.61 -10.18
C MET A 1 -9.24 -5.33 -9.33
N ASN A 2 -8.09 -5.06 -9.94
CA ASN A 2 -6.84 -4.88 -9.20
C ASN A 2 -6.44 -3.41 -9.27
N ILE A 3 -6.22 -2.78 -8.13
CA ILE A 3 -5.87 -1.36 -8.02
C ILE A 3 -4.43 -1.27 -7.56
N PHE A 4 -3.64 -0.42 -8.22
CA PHE A 4 -2.29 -0.09 -7.77
C PHE A 4 -2.32 1.25 -7.06
N VAL A 5 -1.81 1.29 -5.83
CA VAL A 5 -1.74 2.51 -5.02
C VAL A 5 -0.26 2.85 -4.80
N GLY A 6 0.18 3.94 -5.42
CA GLY A 6 1.53 4.49 -5.25
C GLY A 6 1.57 5.61 -4.22
N SER A 7 2.77 6.09 -3.89
CA SER A 7 2.99 7.18 -2.92
C SER A 7 2.48 6.90 -1.50
N LEU A 8 2.44 5.63 -1.11
CA LEU A 8 2.09 5.24 0.24
C LEU A 8 3.26 5.48 1.21
N PRO A 9 2.99 5.91 2.46
CA PRO A 9 4.02 6.06 3.48
C PRO A 9 4.72 4.72 3.75
N PHE A 10 6.04 4.72 3.91
CA PHE A 10 6.81 3.48 4.22
C PHE A 10 6.37 2.75 5.50
N LYS A 11 5.68 3.47 6.39
CA LYS A 11 5.18 2.94 7.66
C LYS A 11 3.78 2.33 7.57
N ILE A 12 3.10 2.44 6.43
CA ILE A 12 1.74 1.95 6.31
C ILE A 12 1.74 0.42 6.31
N GLU A 13 0.79 -0.18 7.01
CA GLU A 13 0.62 -1.63 7.08
C GLU A 13 -0.54 -2.11 6.20
N GLU A 14 -0.52 -3.41 5.85
CA GLU A 14 -1.56 -4.03 5.02
C GLU A 14 -2.93 -3.97 5.69
N SER A 15 -2.96 -4.06 7.02
CA SER A 15 -4.15 -3.92 7.87
C SER A 15 -4.80 -2.55 7.75
N GLU A 16 -4.01 -1.47 7.82
CA GLU A 16 -4.51 -0.09 7.69
C GLU A 16 -5.14 0.14 6.30
N LEU A 17 -4.50 -0.35 5.24
CA LEU A 17 -5.06 -0.27 3.89
C LEU A 17 -6.35 -1.07 3.79
N GLN A 18 -6.38 -2.28 4.34
CA GLN A 18 -7.58 -3.11 4.32
C GLN A 18 -8.75 -2.40 5.01
N GLU A 19 -8.56 -1.86 6.21
CA GLU A 19 -9.61 -1.13 6.95
C GLU A 19 -10.13 0.09 6.17
N ILE A 20 -9.22 0.87 5.55
CA ILE A 20 -9.59 2.04 4.76
C ILE A 20 -10.42 1.64 3.53
N PHE A 21 -10.01 0.59 2.83
CA PHE A 21 -10.69 0.14 1.61
C PHE A 21 -11.95 -0.69 1.88
N GLU A 22 -12.07 -1.29 3.07
CA GLU A 22 -13.26 -2.02 3.51
C GLU A 22 -14.50 -1.11 3.62
N GLU A 23 -14.32 0.18 3.92
CA GLU A 23 -15.42 1.16 3.91
C GLU A 23 -16.02 1.34 2.51
N TYR A 24 -15.23 1.13 1.46
CA TYR A 24 -15.66 1.29 0.07
C TYR A 24 -16.09 -0.03 -0.60
N GLY A 25 -15.79 -1.18 0.01
CA GLY A 25 -16.19 -2.49 -0.51
C GLY A 25 -15.36 -3.65 0.03
N GLU A 26 -15.66 -4.87 -0.40
CA GLU A 26 -14.95 -6.06 0.06
C GLU A 26 -13.52 -6.13 -0.49
N VAL A 27 -12.53 -6.13 0.42
CA VAL A 27 -11.12 -6.25 0.08
C VAL A 27 -10.70 -7.72 0.13
N THR A 28 -10.47 -8.34 -1.03
CA THR A 28 -10.12 -9.77 -1.11
C THR A 28 -8.64 -10.05 -0.82
N SER A 29 -7.76 -9.10 -1.15
CA SER A 29 -6.31 -9.23 -0.97
C SER A 29 -5.64 -7.87 -1.02
N VAL A 30 -4.84 -7.56 0.01
CA VAL A 30 -3.92 -6.43 0.03
C VAL A 30 -2.50 -6.98 -0.06
N LYS A 31 -1.66 -6.33 -0.86
CA LYS A 31 -0.24 -6.65 -0.93
C LYS A 31 0.56 -5.37 -1.01
N ILE A 32 1.32 -5.05 0.03
CA ILE A 32 2.22 -3.90 -0.01
C ILE A 32 3.50 -4.32 -0.74
N ILE A 33 3.72 -3.71 -1.91
CA ILE A 33 4.97 -3.85 -2.66
C ILE A 33 5.90 -2.73 -2.20
N THR A 34 6.62 -2.96 -1.11
CA THR A 34 7.65 -2.04 -0.64
C THR A 34 8.95 -2.27 -1.40
N ASP A 35 9.41 -1.26 -2.14
CA ASP A 35 10.77 -1.24 -2.66
C ASP A 35 11.74 -1.03 -1.48
N ARG A 36 12.35 -2.12 -1.02
CA ARG A 36 13.31 -2.13 0.08
C ARG A 36 14.70 -1.60 -0.34
N ALA A 37 14.88 -1.19 -1.59
CA ALA A 37 16.20 -0.90 -2.18
C ALA A 37 16.56 0.59 -2.24
N THR A 38 15.62 1.52 -2.41
CA THR A 38 15.99 2.90 -2.80
C THR A 38 16.23 3.83 -1.61
N GLY A 39 16.97 3.39 -0.59
CA GLY A 39 17.42 4.20 0.54
C GLY A 39 18.33 5.40 0.19
N ARG A 40 18.07 6.12 -0.91
CA ARG A 40 18.65 7.42 -1.24
C ARG A 40 17.90 8.06 -2.42
N SER A 41 17.32 9.23 -2.18
CA SER A 41 17.07 10.20 -3.23
C SER A 41 18.43 10.67 -3.77
N LYS A 42 18.69 10.43 -5.06
CA LYS A 42 19.67 11.20 -5.83
C LYS A 42 18.88 12.31 -6.51
N GLY A 43 18.73 13.41 -5.78
CA GLY A 43 18.26 14.71 -6.26
C GLY A 43 18.96 15.77 -5.43
#